data_AF-A0A8B9JIY6-F1
#
_entry.id   AF-A0A8B9JIY6-F1
#
_cell.length_a   1.000
_cell.length_b   1.000
_cell.length_c   1.000
_cell.angle_alpha   90.00
_cell.angle_beta   90.00
_cell.angle_gamma   90.00
#
_symmetry.space_group_name_H-M   'P 1'
#
loop_
_entity.id
_entity.type
_entity.pdbx_description
1 polymer ?
#
loop_
_entity_poly.entity_id
_entity_poly.type
_entity_poly.pdbx_seq_one_letter_code
_entity_poly.pdbx_strand_id
1 'polypeptide(L)'
;MLIYTDFSPENSCLFVPFPLFTVGLDVLYFFDILAWLAAVLAEECRNYMKVLLSQHGGLFVCGTNAFNPLCANYTRDTLEMVGEPISGMARCPYDPKHANVALFAEGSLFTGTVTDFLAIDAVIYRSLGESPALRTIKHDSKWFRGEDDDQLQELLRKHSCIYFTFSVMVSRVARVCKGDLGGSQRVLEKQWTSFLKARLNCSIPGDSHFYFNLLQSTSPIIRMHGRDIILGVFSTPPNSIPGSAVCAFDMQQLARVFEGRFKEQKSPESIWTPVPDELVPKPR
;
A
#
# COMPACT_ATOMS: atom_id res chain seq x y z
N MET A 1 -6.69 -10.42 21.85
CA MET A 1 -6.33 -11.82 21.58
C MET A 1 -5.26 -11.79 20.50
N LEU A 2 -4.00 -11.92 20.88
CA LEU A 2 -2.88 -12.00 19.94
C LEU A 2 -2.88 -13.40 19.35
N ILE A 3 -3.14 -13.51 18.06
CA ILE A 3 -3.10 -14.77 17.33
C ILE A 3 -1.62 -15.07 17.07
N TYR A 4 -1.00 -15.85 17.94
CA TYR A 4 0.26 -16.55 17.63
C TYR A 4 -0.12 -17.91 17.04
N THR A 5 -0.29 -17.97 15.72
CA THR A 5 -0.25 -19.25 15.00
C THR A 5 1.19 -19.49 14.59
N ASP A 6 1.89 -20.36 15.34
CA ASP A 6 3.21 -20.88 15.00
C ASP A 6 3.11 -21.64 13.68
N PHE A 7 3.46 -20.96 12.58
CA PHE A 7 3.62 -21.58 11.27
C PHE A 7 5.08 -21.99 11.13
N SER A 8 5.34 -23.28 11.43
CA SER A 8 6.56 -24.05 11.15
C SER A 8 7.88 -23.69 11.86
N PRO A 9 8.55 -24.66 12.51
CA PRO A 9 9.89 -24.52 13.09
C PRO A 9 11.04 -24.59 12.06
N GLU A 10 10.76 -24.63 10.74
CA GLU A 10 11.78 -24.94 9.73
C GLU A 10 12.31 -23.73 8.92
N ASN A 11 11.71 -22.54 9.00
CA ASN A 11 12.21 -21.35 8.29
C ASN A 11 13.22 -20.59 9.15
N SER A 12 14.42 -21.16 9.26
CA SER A 12 15.54 -20.54 9.97
C SER A 12 16.06 -19.34 9.18
N CYS A 13 15.88 -18.12 9.69
CA CYS A 13 16.71 -16.96 9.34
C CYS A 13 18.15 -17.21 9.82
N LEU A 14 18.88 -18.13 9.18
CA LEU A 14 20.29 -18.42 9.48
C LEU A 14 21.17 -17.54 8.60
N PHE A 15 21.39 -16.29 9.03
CA PHE A 15 22.63 -15.60 8.69
C PHE A 15 23.66 -15.97 9.76
N VAL A 16 24.72 -16.68 9.39
CA VAL A 16 25.85 -17.00 10.26
C VAL A 16 26.98 -16.02 9.94
N PRO A 17 27.30 -15.00 10.77
CA PRO A 17 28.44 -14.13 10.50
C PRO A 17 29.65 -14.50 11.36
N PHE A 18 30.81 -14.53 10.73
CA PHE A 18 32.13 -14.68 11.37
C PHE A 18 32.44 -13.48 12.31
N PRO A 19 33.12 -13.69 13.45
CA PRO A 19 33.47 -12.60 14.36
C PRO A 19 34.54 -11.67 13.77
N LEU A 20 34.31 -10.35 13.85
CA LEU A 20 35.30 -9.31 13.54
C LEU A 20 35.91 -8.81 14.85
N PHE A 21 37.24 -8.90 15.02
CA PHE A 21 37.94 -8.42 16.21
C PHE A 21 38.57 -7.03 15.95
N THR A 22 38.34 -6.07 16.85
CA THR A 22 39.16 -4.85 16.94
C THR A 22 39.92 -4.85 18.26
N VAL A 23 41.24 -4.65 18.20
CA VAL A 23 42.13 -4.62 19.37
C VAL A 23 42.44 -3.16 19.73
N GLY A 24 42.13 -2.77 20.97
CA GLY A 24 42.49 -1.47 21.55
C GLY A 24 42.77 -1.63 23.05
N LEU A 25 43.78 -0.90 23.54
CA LEU A 25 44.44 -1.04 24.85
C LEU A 25 43.52 -1.34 26.04
N ASP A 26 43.86 -2.45 26.71
CA ASP A 26 43.55 -2.86 28.10
C ASP A 26 42.11 -2.98 28.59
N VAL A 27 41.09 -2.85 27.73
CA VAL A 27 39.73 -3.33 28.06
C VAL A 27 39.07 -3.89 26.80
N LEU A 28 38.79 -5.20 26.81
CA LEU A 28 37.97 -5.86 25.79
C LEU A 28 36.51 -5.50 26.06
N TYR A 29 36.04 -4.36 25.53
CA TYR A 29 34.63 -4.04 25.56
C TYR A 29 33.89 -4.98 24.61
N PHE A 30 33.18 -5.98 25.18
CA PHE A 30 32.13 -6.71 24.49
C PHE A 30 30.97 -5.75 24.21
N PHE A 31 31.08 -4.94 23.16
CA PHE A 31 29.89 -4.44 22.50
C PHE A 31 29.44 -5.55 21.57
N ASP A 32 28.50 -6.36 22.04
CA ASP A 32 27.85 -7.42 21.29
C ASP A 32 26.90 -6.81 20.24
N ILE A 33 27.45 -5.99 19.33
CA ILE A 33 26.75 -5.49 18.14
C ILE A 33 26.16 -6.69 17.38
N LEU A 34 26.87 -7.82 17.37
CA LEU A 34 26.42 -9.07 16.77
C LEU A 34 25.26 -9.74 17.52
N ALA A 35 25.28 -9.78 18.87
CA ALA A 35 24.15 -10.33 19.62
C ALA A 35 22.94 -9.40 19.58
N TRP A 36 23.15 -8.08 19.52
CA TRP A 36 22.09 -7.10 19.31
C TRP A 36 21.51 -7.21 17.89
N LEU A 37 22.35 -7.33 16.84
CA LEU A 37 21.88 -7.57 15.47
C LEU A 37 21.13 -8.91 15.35
N ALA A 38 21.66 -9.97 15.98
CA ALA A 38 21.01 -11.28 16.02
C ALA A 38 19.67 -11.22 16.79
N ALA A 39 19.58 -10.44 17.87
CA ALA A 39 18.34 -10.22 18.60
C ALA A 39 17.32 -9.41 17.78
N VAL A 40 17.75 -8.34 17.11
CA VAL A 40 16.92 -7.53 16.21
C VAL A 40 16.39 -8.38 15.04
N LEU A 41 17.25 -9.18 14.41
CA LEU A 41 16.86 -10.10 13.34
C LEU A 41 15.96 -11.23 13.85
N ALA A 42 16.16 -11.74 15.08
CA ALA A 42 15.31 -12.75 15.69
C ALA A 42 13.91 -12.23 16.08
N GLU A 43 13.77 -10.92 16.34
CA GLU A 43 12.46 -10.30 16.49
C GLU A 43 11.76 -10.14 15.12
N GLU A 44 12.45 -9.65 14.10
CA GLU A 44 11.86 -9.41 12.77
C GLU A 44 11.51 -10.70 12.02
N CYS A 45 12.23 -11.80 12.27
CA CYS A 45 11.97 -13.13 11.69
C CYS A 45 10.86 -13.90 12.41
N ARG A 46 9.72 -13.25 12.61
CA ARG A 46 8.49 -13.86 13.12
C ARG A 46 7.35 -13.72 12.11
N ASN A 47 6.27 -14.44 12.36
CA ASN A 47 5.05 -14.25 11.60
C ASN A 47 4.22 -13.12 12.22
N TYR A 48 4.23 -11.95 11.58
CA TYR A 48 3.40 -10.81 11.97
C TYR A 48 2.14 -10.79 11.12
N MET A 49 0.98 -10.84 11.76
CA MET A 49 -0.31 -10.80 11.07
C MET A 49 -0.57 -9.38 10.56
N LYS A 50 -0.63 -9.19 9.24
CA LYS A 50 -0.75 -7.86 8.59
C LYS A 50 -2.05 -7.69 7.81
N VAL A 51 -2.77 -8.78 7.54
CA VAL A 51 -4.09 -8.76 6.90
C VAL A 51 -5.02 -9.67 7.70
N LEU A 52 -6.17 -9.12 8.09
CA LEU A 52 -7.26 -9.86 8.71
C LEU A 52 -8.57 -9.34 8.14
N LEU A 53 -9.23 -10.12 7.29
CA LEU A 53 -10.46 -9.73 6.61
C LEU A 53 -11.56 -10.75 6.90
N SER A 54 -12.71 -10.27 7.33
CA SER A 54 -13.89 -11.12 7.54
C SER A 54 -14.64 -11.34 6.23
N GLN A 55 -14.95 -12.59 5.92
CA GLN A 55 -15.77 -12.99 4.77
C GLN A 55 -17.01 -13.78 5.23
N HIS A 56 -17.94 -14.03 4.31
CA HIS A 56 -19.17 -14.78 4.59
C HIS A 56 -18.90 -16.22 5.08
N GLY A 57 -17.78 -16.85 4.68
CA GLY A 57 -17.42 -18.23 5.04
C GLY A 57 -16.31 -18.38 6.08
N GLY A 58 -15.80 -17.29 6.66
CA GLY A 58 -14.67 -17.36 7.59
C GLY A 58 -13.85 -16.07 7.66
N LEU A 59 -12.58 -16.22 7.99
CA LEU A 59 -11.58 -15.16 8.04
C LEU A 59 -10.50 -15.44 6.99
N PHE A 60 -10.10 -14.42 6.26
CA PHE A 60 -8.93 -14.46 5.39
C PHE A 60 -7.80 -13.73 6.10
N VAL A 61 -6.68 -14.43 6.31
CA VAL A 61 -5.60 -13.95 7.17
C VAL A 61 -4.27 -14.07 6.44
N CYS A 62 -3.46 -13.01 6.44
CA CYS A 62 -2.09 -13.07 5.95
C CYS A 62 -1.10 -12.54 6.98
N GLY A 63 0.10 -13.12 6.97
CA GLY A 63 1.21 -12.66 7.79
C GLY A 63 2.54 -12.68 7.04
N THR A 64 3.51 -11.95 7.58
CA THR A 64 4.86 -11.80 7.02
C THR A 64 5.62 -13.12 6.96
N ASN A 65 5.31 -14.04 7.89
CA ASN A 65 5.90 -15.37 8.00
C ASN A 65 7.43 -15.36 7.80
N ALA A 66 8.13 -14.59 8.65
CA ALA A 66 9.58 -14.41 8.60
C ALA A 66 10.10 -14.00 7.20
N PHE A 67 9.55 -12.91 6.67
CA PHE A 67 9.84 -12.40 5.32
C PHE A 67 9.55 -13.40 4.19
N ASN A 68 8.60 -14.31 4.38
CA ASN A 68 8.06 -15.17 3.34
C ASN A 68 6.53 -15.19 3.42
N PRO A 69 5.86 -14.11 2.99
CA PRO A 69 4.47 -13.85 3.33
C PRO A 69 3.55 -14.97 2.84
N LEU A 70 2.62 -15.38 3.70
CA LEU A 70 1.63 -16.41 3.44
C LEU A 70 0.22 -15.93 3.84
N CYS A 71 -0.78 -16.43 3.13
CA CYS A 71 -2.19 -16.20 3.45
C CYS A 71 -2.92 -17.54 3.61
N ALA A 72 -3.88 -17.61 4.52
CA ALA A 72 -4.74 -18.77 4.71
C ALA A 72 -6.16 -18.35 5.11
N ASN A 73 -7.12 -19.24 4.84
CA ASN A 73 -8.47 -19.10 5.34
C ASN A 73 -8.58 -19.75 6.72
N TYR A 74 -9.39 -19.17 7.59
CA TYR A 74 -9.66 -19.67 8.93
C TYR A 74 -11.17 -19.70 9.19
N THR A 75 -11.62 -20.64 10.01
CA THR A 75 -12.97 -20.61 10.56
C THR A 75 -13.15 -19.39 11.46
N ARG A 76 -14.37 -18.85 11.54
CA ARG A 76 -14.64 -17.68 12.38
C ARG A 76 -14.68 -18.03 13.87
N ASP A 77 -15.21 -19.21 14.18
CA ASP A 77 -15.54 -19.59 15.56
C ASP A 77 -14.39 -20.30 16.26
N THR A 78 -13.74 -21.26 15.58
CA THR A 78 -12.63 -22.06 16.14
C THR A 78 -11.24 -21.53 15.80
N LEU A 79 -11.13 -20.59 14.84
CA LEU A 79 -9.87 -20.09 14.30
C LEU A 79 -8.97 -21.23 13.79
N GLU A 80 -9.58 -22.26 13.20
CA GLU A 80 -8.89 -23.37 12.57
C GLU A 80 -8.67 -23.08 11.09
N MET A 81 -7.49 -23.43 10.59
CA MET A 81 -7.15 -23.22 9.18
C MET A 81 -8.02 -24.09 8.28
N VAL A 82 -8.50 -23.51 7.19
CA VAL A 82 -9.36 -24.17 6.20
C VAL A 82 -8.63 -24.23 4.86
N GLY A 83 -8.35 -25.46 4.41
CA GLY A 83 -7.64 -25.71 3.15
C GLY A 83 -6.15 -25.40 3.24
N GLU A 84 -5.51 -25.30 2.07
CA GLU A 84 -4.08 -25.06 1.95
C GLU A 84 -3.74 -23.56 2.00
N PRO A 85 -2.60 -23.18 2.62
CA PRO A 85 -2.11 -21.82 2.55
C PRO A 85 -1.74 -21.45 1.11
N ILE A 86 -1.94 -20.19 0.76
CA ILE A 86 -1.56 -19.61 -0.53
C ILE A 86 -0.45 -18.59 -0.33
N SER A 87 0.28 -18.29 -1.42
CA SER A 87 1.32 -17.26 -1.41
C SER A 87 0.77 -15.91 -0.93
N GLY A 88 1.48 -15.23 -0.04
CA GLY A 88 1.18 -13.87 0.39
C GLY A 88 1.83 -12.78 -0.48
N MET A 89 2.60 -13.16 -1.52
CA MET A 89 3.21 -12.21 -2.45
C MET A 89 2.16 -11.28 -3.05
N ALA A 90 2.44 -9.97 -3.05
CA ALA A 90 1.53 -8.91 -3.46
C ALA A 90 0.23 -8.78 -2.64
N ARG A 91 0.06 -9.55 -1.55
CA ARG A 91 -1.11 -9.52 -0.65
C ARG A 91 -0.74 -9.07 0.76
N CYS A 92 0.46 -9.41 1.20
CA CYS A 92 1.02 -9.12 2.50
C CYS A 92 2.49 -8.70 2.33
N PRO A 93 2.99 -7.73 3.11
CA PRO A 93 4.38 -7.32 3.03
C PRO A 93 5.32 -8.39 3.61
N TYR A 94 6.59 -8.29 3.21
CA TYR A 94 7.68 -9.10 3.74
C TYR A 94 8.13 -8.59 5.11
N ASP A 95 8.34 -7.28 5.24
CA ASP A 95 8.74 -6.61 6.48
C ASP A 95 7.51 -6.21 7.32
N PRO A 96 7.49 -6.49 8.64
CA PRO A 96 6.41 -6.07 9.52
C PRO A 96 6.23 -4.55 9.64
N LYS A 97 7.27 -3.74 9.36
CA LYS A 97 7.23 -2.28 9.40
C LYS A 97 6.58 -1.66 8.17
N HIS A 98 6.53 -2.38 7.05
CA HIS A 98 5.90 -1.87 5.85
C HIS A 98 4.38 -1.74 6.03
N ALA A 99 3.84 -0.62 5.57
CA ALA A 99 2.41 -0.39 5.47
C ALA A 99 1.81 -1.25 4.35
N ASN A 100 0.59 -1.73 4.57
CA ASN A 100 -0.15 -2.47 3.57
C ASN A 100 -1.64 -2.18 3.71
N VAL A 101 -2.35 -2.31 2.60
CA VAL A 101 -3.81 -2.21 2.57
C VAL A 101 -4.39 -3.44 1.90
N ALA A 102 -5.53 -3.90 2.39
CA ALA A 102 -6.22 -5.07 1.85
C ALA A 102 -7.74 -4.96 2.06
N LEU A 103 -8.52 -5.31 1.06
CA LEU A 103 -9.98 -5.27 1.10
C LEU A 103 -10.60 -6.29 0.14
N PHE A 104 -11.66 -6.96 0.56
CA PHE A 104 -12.49 -7.75 -0.35
C PHE A 104 -13.62 -6.91 -0.97
N ALA A 105 -13.77 -7.02 -2.29
CA ALA A 105 -14.91 -6.48 -3.01
C ALA A 105 -15.28 -7.42 -4.17
N GLU A 106 -16.56 -7.75 -4.30
CA GLU A 106 -17.09 -8.58 -5.39
C GLU A 106 -16.35 -9.93 -5.53
N GLY A 107 -16.00 -10.54 -4.39
CA GLY A 107 -15.29 -11.83 -4.34
C GLY A 107 -13.78 -11.75 -4.58
N SER A 108 -13.25 -10.63 -5.07
CA SER A 108 -11.82 -10.42 -5.29
C SER A 108 -11.16 -9.65 -4.14
N LEU A 109 -9.90 -9.98 -3.89
CA LEU A 109 -9.02 -9.29 -2.96
C LEU A 109 -8.27 -8.17 -3.67
N PHE A 110 -8.47 -6.95 -3.21
CA PHE A 110 -7.68 -5.78 -3.63
C PHE A 110 -6.65 -5.49 -2.54
N THR A 111 -5.40 -5.38 -2.94
CA THR A 111 -4.27 -5.16 -2.04
C THR A 111 -3.38 -4.05 -2.55
N GLY A 112 -2.69 -3.40 -1.64
CA GLY A 112 -1.58 -2.54 -1.94
C GLY A 112 -0.44 -2.85 -0.97
N THR A 113 0.71 -3.24 -1.51
CA THR A 113 1.91 -3.65 -0.76
C THR A 113 3.08 -3.77 -1.73
N VAL A 114 4.21 -4.31 -1.29
CA VAL A 114 5.36 -4.68 -2.12
C VAL A 114 5.31 -6.15 -2.54
N THR A 115 5.97 -6.50 -3.65
CA THR A 115 6.03 -7.88 -4.17
C THR A 115 7.32 -8.62 -3.89
N ASP A 116 8.38 -7.91 -3.51
CA ASP A 116 9.73 -8.44 -3.32
C ASP A 116 10.29 -8.11 -1.93
N PHE A 117 11.26 -8.92 -1.50
CA PHE A 117 11.93 -8.77 -0.21
C PHE A 117 12.61 -7.40 -0.04
N LEU A 118 13.18 -6.87 -1.13
CA LEU A 118 13.86 -5.57 -1.13
C LEU A 118 12.89 -4.37 -1.16
N ALA A 119 11.57 -4.62 -1.22
CA ALA A 119 10.53 -3.60 -1.28
C ALA A 119 10.67 -2.60 -2.44
N ILE A 120 11.25 -3.02 -3.57
CA ILE A 120 11.46 -2.17 -4.75
C ILE A 120 10.18 -2.09 -5.60
N ASP A 121 9.42 -3.20 -5.68
CA ASP A 121 8.23 -3.31 -6.53
C ASP A 121 6.95 -3.14 -5.70
N ALA A 122 6.64 -1.88 -5.37
CA ALA A 122 5.35 -1.48 -4.83
C ALA A 122 4.23 -1.64 -5.87
N VAL A 123 3.10 -2.21 -5.45
CA VAL A 123 2.03 -2.62 -6.36
C VAL A 123 0.65 -2.36 -5.77
N ILE A 124 -0.29 -1.91 -6.61
CA ILE A 124 -1.73 -2.11 -6.39
C ILE A 124 -2.15 -3.34 -7.18
N TYR A 125 -2.68 -4.32 -6.47
CA TYR A 125 -2.94 -5.65 -6.99
C TYR A 125 -4.38 -6.08 -6.73
N ARG A 126 -4.95 -6.86 -7.65
CA ARG A 126 -6.17 -7.62 -7.44
C ARG A 126 -5.91 -9.08 -7.74
N SER A 127 -6.37 -9.95 -6.85
CA SER A 127 -6.34 -11.39 -7.03
C SER A 127 -7.52 -12.06 -6.36
N LEU A 128 -7.60 -13.39 -6.48
CA LEU A 128 -8.70 -14.20 -5.97
C LEU A 128 -10.05 -13.85 -6.62
N GLY A 129 -11.04 -14.72 -6.41
CA GLY A 129 -12.34 -14.64 -7.07
C GLY A 129 -12.28 -15.05 -8.54
N GLU A 130 -13.35 -14.80 -9.27
CA GLU A 130 -13.50 -15.18 -10.69
C GLU A 130 -12.86 -14.19 -11.67
N SER A 131 -12.55 -12.97 -11.19
CA SER A 131 -11.95 -11.93 -12.01
C SER A 131 -10.46 -12.17 -12.25
N PRO A 132 -9.91 -11.75 -13.41
CA PRO A 132 -8.49 -11.91 -13.70
C PRO A 132 -7.63 -11.12 -12.70
N ALA A 133 -6.45 -11.64 -12.39
CA ALA A 133 -5.49 -10.93 -11.56
C ALA A 133 -4.90 -9.74 -12.32
N LEU A 134 -4.92 -8.55 -11.70
CA LEU A 134 -4.44 -7.30 -12.29
C LEU A 134 -3.46 -6.60 -11.38
N ARG A 135 -2.42 -6.00 -11.96
CA ARG A 135 -1.40 -5.22 -11.24
C ARG A 135 -1.13 -3.88 -11.89
N THR A 136 -0.52 -2.97 -11.15
CA THR A 136 0.10 -1.77 -11.73
C THR A 136 1.38 -2.13 -12.49
N ILE A 137 1.76 -1.27 -13.45
CA ILE A 137 2.96 -1.46 -14.27
C ILE A 137 4.20 -1.41 -13.38
N LYS A 138 5.04 -2.44 -13.50
CA LYS A 138 6.30 -2.57 -12.75
C LYS A 138 7.31 -1.55 -13.28
N HIS A 139 8.05 -0.90 -12.36
CA HIS A 139 9.12 0.07 -12.68
C HIS A 139 8.68 1.29 -13.51
N ASP A 140 7.38 1.61 -13.57
CA ASP A 140 6.90 2.84 -14.19
C ASP A 140 6.64 3.92 -13.12
N SER A 141 7.56 4.89 -13.05
CA SER A 141 7.51 6.01 -12.10
C SER A 141 6.28 6.91 -12.24
N LYS A 142 5.59 6.88 -13.40
CA LYS A 142 4.33 7.60 -13.59
C LYS A 142 3.18 6.90 -12.88
N TRP A 143 3.24 5.58 -12.72
CA TRP A 143 2.29 4.79 -11.93
C TRP A 143 2.64 4.84 -10.46
N PHE A 144 3.86 4.43 -10.11
CA PHE A 144 4.41 4.41 -8.75
C PHE A 144 5.88 4.82 -8.77
N ARG A 145 6.26 5.82 -7.96
CA ARG A 145 7.66 6.23 -7.87
C ARG A 145 8.35 5.31 -6.87
N GLY A 146 8.90 4.20 -7.36
CA GLY A 146 9.52 3.14 -6.54
C GLY A 146 10.82 3.49 -5.82
N GLU A 147 11.13 4.76 -5.60
CA GLU A 147 12.30 5.20 -4.82
C GLU A 147 11.94 5.74 -3.44
N ASP A 148 10.66 5.99 -3.18
CA ASP A 148 10.18 6.45 -1.89
C ASP A 148 9.06 5.53 -1.41
N ASP A 149 9.01 5.28 -0.10
CA ASP A 149 7.92 4.61 0.60
C ASP A 149 6.56 5.23 0.24
N ASP A 150 5.93 4.79 -0.85
CA ASP A 150 4.50 5.02 -1.14
C ASP A 150 3.72 4.28 -0.05
N GLN A 151 3.64 4.91 1.13
CA GLN A 151 2.93 4.41 2.29
C GLN A 151 1.44 4.44 1.96
N LEU A 152 0.94 3.28 1.54
CA LEU A 152 -0.47 3.05 1.37
C LEU A 152 -1.14 3.16 2.74
N GLN A 153 -2.07 4.10 2.85
CA GLN A 153 -2.72 4.44 4.11
C GLN A 153 -4.06 3.71 4.27
N GLU A 154 -4.89 3.72 3.23
CA GLU A 154 -6.27 3.21 3.32
C GLU A 154 -6.81 2.76 1.97
N LEU A 155 -7.77 1.84 2.01
CA LEU A 155 -8.48 1.30 0.87
C LEU A 155 -10.00 1.43 1.04
N LEU A 156 -10.64 2.21 0.18
CA LEU A 156 -12.06 2.54 0.30
C LEU A 156 -12.87 2.03 -0.89
N ARG A 157 -14.01 1.41 -0.59
CA ARG A 157 -14.96 0.92 -1.60
C ARG A 157 -16.12 1.89 -1.77
N LYS A 158 -16.33 2.39 -2.99
CA LYS A 158 -17.48 3.25 -3.29
C LYS A 158 -17.99 3.05 -4.72
N HIS A 159 -19.29 2.79 -4.84
CA HIS A 159 -19.94 2.46 -6.11
C HIS A 159 -19.17 1.36 -6.86
N SER A 160 -18.79 1.60 -8.12
CA SER A 160 -18.09 0.62 -8.97
C SER A 160 -16.58 0.70 -8.88
N CYS A 161 -16.02 1.45 -7.93
CA CYS A 161 -14.59 1.70 -7.84
C CYS A 161 -14.02 1.41 -6.44
N ILE A 162 -12.71 1.13 -6.44
CA ILE A 162 -11.87 1.03 -5.25
C ILE A 162 -10.90 2.21 -5.27
N TYR A 163 -10.74 2.88 -4.13
CA TYR A 163 -9.90 4.06 -3.96
C TYR A 163 -8.74 3.76 -3.01
N PHE A 164 -7.52 4.04 -3.43
CA PHE A 164 -6.29 3.84 -2.66
C PHE A 164 -5.72 5.20 -2.28
N THR A 165 -5.44 5.43 -1.00
CA THR A 165 -4.74 6.65 -0.57
C THR A 165 -3.30 6.33 -0.17
N PHE A 166 -2.36 7.17 -0.61
CA PHE A 166 -0.93 6.98 -0.34
C PHE A 166 -0.19 8.31 -0.33
N SER A 167 0.99 8.35 0.27
CA SER A 167 1.79 9.58 0.37
C SER A 167 3.28 9.34 0.17
N VAL A 168 3.85 10.03 -0.81
CA VAL A 168 5.30 10.22 -1.03
C VAL A 168 5.52 11.65 -1.42
N MET A 169 6.08 12.45 -0.50
CA MET A 169 6.27 13.90 -0.61
C MET A 169 4.99 14.73 -0.82
N VAL A 170 3.93 14.12 -1.33
CA VAL A 170 2.61 14.62 -1.69
C VAL A 170 1.61 13.48 -1.54
N SER A 171 0.48 13.78 -0.92
CA SER A 171 -0.63 12.84 -0.75
C SER A 171 -1.45 12.68 -2.01
N ARG A 172 -1.82 11.43 -2.32
CA ARG A 172 -2.57 11.07 -3.50
C ARG A 172 -3.73 10.14 -3.17
N VAL A 173 -4.72 10.18 -4.03
CA VAL A 173 -5.79 9.19 -4.13
C VAL A 173 -5.76 8.59 -5.53
N ALA A 174 -5.72 7.28 -5.62
CA ALA A 174 -5.89 6.54 -6.86
C ALA A 174 -7.23 5.83 -6.89
N ARG A 175 -7.73 5.55 -8.08
CA ARG A 175 -8.96 4.82 -8.35
C ARG A 175 -8.67 3.68 -9.29
N VAL A 176 -9.32 2.53 -9.06
CA VAL A 176 -9.48 1.45 -10.03
C VAL A 176 -10.95 1.03 -10.09
N CYS A 177 -11.41 0.56 -11.24
CA CYS A 177 -12.75 -0.01 -11.41
C CYS A 177 -12.76 -1.45 -10.91
N LYS A 178 -13.81 -1.84 -10.19
CA LYS A 178 -13.96 -3.21 -9.67
C LYS A 178 -14.09 -4.24 -10.78
N GLY A 179 -14.83 -3.90 -11.84
CA GLY A 179 -15.05 -4.72 -13.03
C GLY A 179 -13.98 -4.58 -14.12
N ASP A 180 -12.80 -4.04 -13.81
CA ASP A 180 -11.68 -4.01 -14.76
C ASP A 180 -11.27 -5.44 -15.12
N LEU A 181 -11.05 -5.73 -16.41
CA LEU A 181 -10.66 -7.07 -16.90
C LEU A 181 -9.21 -7.10 -17.42
N GLY A 182 -8.52 -5.96 -17.35
CA GLY A 182 -7.21 -5.76 -17.94
C GLY A 182 -7.27 -5.36 -19.41
N GLY A 183 -6.09 -5.07 -19.94
CA GLY A 183 -5.92 -4.62 -21.32
C GLY A 183 -5.93 -5.75 -22.35
N SER A 184 -5.81 -5.33 -23.60
CA SER A 184 -5.67 -6.24 -24.75
C SER A 184 -4.32 -6.96 -24.72
N GLN A 185 -4.16 -8.01 -25.56
CA GLN A 185 -2.89 -8.69 -25.78
C GLN A 185 -1.73 -7.76 -26.22
N ARG A 186 -2.03 -6.56 -26.75
CA ARG A 186 -1.01 -5.61 -27.21
C ARG A 186 -0.63 -4.56 -26.17
N VAL A 187 -1.56 -4.20 -25.29
CA VAL A 187 -1.44 -3.05 -24.40
C VAL A 187 -2.13 -3.38 -23.09
N LEU A 188 -1.39 -3.23 -21.99
CA LEU A 188 -1.85 -3.42 -20.61
C LEU A 188 -2.39 -4.84 -20.32
N GLU A 189 -1.88 -5.88 -20.98
CA GLU A 189 -2.25 -7.26 -20.66
C GLU A 189 -1.93 -7.57 -19.17
N LYS A 190 -2.94 -8.07 -18.42
CA LYS A 190 -2.86 -8.33 -16.96
C LYS A 190 -2.54 -7.09 -16.11
N GLN A 191 -2.71 -5.90 -16.66
CA GLN A 191 -2.51 -4.62 -15.97
C GLN A 191 -3.81 -3.83 -15.90
N TRP A 192 -3.93 -2.94 -14.93
CA TRP A 192 -5.13 -2.09 -14.80
C TRP A 192 -5.36 -1.25 -16.05
N THR A 193 -6.60 -1.14 -16.51
CA THR A 193 -7.01 -0.21 -17.58
C THR A 193 -7.76 1.00 -17.05
N SER A 194 -8.12 0.96 -15.76
CA SER A 194 -8.90 1.99 -15.07
C SER A 194 -8.13 2.72 -13.96
N PHE A 195 -6.81 2.50 -13.86
CA PHE A 195 -5.96 3.14 -12.87
C PHE A 195 -5.76 4.63 -13.18
N LEU A 196 -6.22 5.48 -12.29
CA LEU A 196 -5.98 6.93 -12.33
C LEU A 196 -5.59 7.41 -10.93
N LYS A 197 -4.79 8.48 -10.84
CA LYS A 197 -4.43 9.10 -9.55
C LYS A 197 -4.49 10.62 -9.59
N ALA A 198 -4.84 11.22 -8.46
CA ALA A 198 -4.92 12.65 -8.26
C ALA A 198 -4.29 13.06 -6.92
N ARG A 199 -3.82 14.31 -6.82
CA ARG A 199 -3.30 14.89 -5.58
C ARG A 199 -4.46 15.24 -4.65
N LEU A 200 -4.34 14.89 -3.38
CA LEU A 200 -5.20 15.42 -2.32
C LEU A 200 -4.69 16.80 -1.91
N ASN A 201 -5.59 17.79 -1.87
CA ASN A 201 -5.26 19.15 -1.47
C ASN A 201 -5.75 19.41 -0.03
N CYS A 202 -4.82 19.41 0.92
CA CYS A 202 -5.04 19.89 2.26
C CYS A 202 -4.14 21.11 2.49
N SER A 203 -4.71 22.31 2.45
CA SER A 203 -3.95 23.56 2.56
C SER A 203 -4.73 24.68 3.24
N ILE A 204 -3.98 25.64 3.78
CA ILE A 204 -4.51 26.90 4.28
C ILE A 204 -4.39 27.93 3.14
N PRO A 205 -5.50 28.56 2.72
CA PRO A 205 -5.47 29.60 1.70
C PRO A 205 -4.80 30.89 2.24
N GLY A 206 -4.09 31.59 1.35
CA GLY A 206 -3.37 32.84 1.63
C GLY A 206 -2.70 33.36 0.36
N ASP A 207 -1.85 34.39 0.47
CA ASP A 207 -1.07 34.93 -0.68
C ASP A 207 -0.25 33.83 -1.37
N SER A 208 0.28 32.91 -0.56
CA SER A 208 0.74 31.60 -1.02
C SER A 208 0.05 30.52 -0.19
N HIS A 209 -0.34 29.43 -0.84
CA HIS A 209 -1.01 28.31 -0.15
C HIS A 209 0.01 27.53 0.69
N PHE A 210 -0.31 27.28 1.96
CA PHE A 210 0.49 26.41 2.82
C PHE A 210 -0.09 24.99 2.82
N TYR A 211 0.67 24.01 2.33
CA TYR A 211 0.18 22.64 2.12
C TYR A 211 0.65 21.67 3.21
N PHE A 212 -0.26 20.84 3.71
CA PHE A 212 0.04 19.66 4.51
C PHE A 212 0.09 18.46 3.57
N ASN A 213 1.30 18.07 3.17
CA ASN A 213 1.49 17.14 2.05
C ASN A 213 1.54 15.68 2.46
N LEU A 214 1.78 15.34 3.72
CA LEU A 214 2.00 13.96 4.16
C LEU A 214 0.75 13.40 4.86
N LEU A 215 -0.01 12.55 4.17
CA LEU A 215 -1.15 11.85 4.73
C LEU A 215 -0.68 10.80 5.73
N GLN A 216 -1.17 10.90 6.96
CA GLN A 216 -0.85 9.98 8.06
C GLN A 216 -1.90 8.87 8.21
N SER A 217 -3.17 9.21 7.99
CA SER A 217 -4.28 8.26 8.05
C SER A 217 -5.54 8.86 7.43
N THR A 218 -6.51 8.00 7.12
CA THR A 218 -7.85 8.43 6.71
C THR A 218 -8.92 7.69 7.52
N SER A 219 -10.10 8.27 7.57
CA SER A 219 -11.28 7.59 8.10
C SER A 219 -11.87 6.64 7.05
N PRO A 220 -12.68 5.66 7.49
CA PRO A 220 -13.68 5.05 6.62
C PRO A 220 -14.60 6.13 6.01
N ILE A 221 -15.39 5.75 5.00
CA ILE A 221 -16.42 6.63 4.44
C ILE A 221 -17.48 6.88 5.51
N ILE A 222 -17.62 8.13 5.93
CA ILE A 222 -18.62 8.58 6.90
C ILE A 222 -19.68 9.43 6.20
N ARG A 223 -20.93 9.35 6.67
CA ARG A 223 -22.03 10.16 6.14
C ARG A 223 -22.27 11.37 7.03
N MET A 224 -21.98 12.57 6.53
CA MET A 224 -22.17 13.83 7.24
C MET A 224 -23.01 14.78 6.40
N HIS A 225 -24.09 15.32 6.97
CA HIS A 225 -25.02 16.23 6.29
C HIS A 225 -25.52 15.71 4.93
N GLY A 226 -25.80 14.41 4.84
CA GLY A 226 -26.28 13.75 3.61
C GLY A 226 -25.21 13.50 2.54
N ARG A 227 -23.95 13.83 2.82
CA ARG A 227 -22.81 13.61 1.93
C ARG A 227 -21.91 12.53 2.48
N ASP A 228 -21.33 11.74 1.59
CA ASP A 228 -20.34 10.73 1.96
C ASP A 228 -18.95 11.35 1.85
N ILE A 229 -18.24 11.41 2.97
CA ILE A 229 -16.94 12.08 3.08
C ILE A 229 -15.88 11.15 3.67
N ILE A 230 -14.63 11.50 3.44
CA ILE A 230 -13.46 10.92 4.10
C ILE A 230 -12.74 12.04 4.85
N LEU A 231 -12.35 11.78 6.09
CA LEU A 231 -11.42 12.64 6.82
C LEU A 231 -10.00 12.13 6.60
N GLY A 232 -9.06 13.02 6.29
CA GLY A 232 -7.64 12.70 6.23
C GLY A 232 -6.86 13.52 7.23
N VAL A 233 -5.95 12.88 7.97
CA VAL A 233 -4.99 13.53 8.86
C VAL A 233 -3.69 13.74 8.08
N PHE A 234 -3.22 14.97 8.01
CA PHE A 234 -2.02 15.34 7.27
C PHE A 234 -1.00 15.97 8.19
N SER A 235 0.28 15.84 7.85
CA SER A 235 1.40 16.52 8.49
C SER A 235 2.27 17.26 7.47
N THR A 236 3.11 18.14 8.00
CA THR A 236 4.20 18.75 7.26
C THR A 236 5.38 17.77 7.10
N PRO A 237 6.26 17.97 6.10
CA PRO A 237 7.46 17.14 5.94
C PRO A 237 8.37 17.11 7.17
N PRO A 238 9.15 16.04 7.41
CA PRO A 238 10.01 15.91 8.60
C PRO A 238 11.03 17.03 8.75
N ASN A 239 11.54 17.56 7.63
CA ASN A 239 12.54 18.63 7.58
C ASN A 239 11.92 20.04 7.57
N SER A 240 10.73 20.19 8.14
CA SER A 240 9.99 21.46 8.18
C SER A 240 9.42 21.71 9.57
N ILE A 241 8.82 22.89 9.78
CA ILE A 241 8.15 23.20 11.05
C ILE A 241 7.02 22.18 11.27
N PRO A 242 7.02 21.43 12.39
CA PRO A 242 6.01 20.43 12.64
C PRO A 242 4.61 21.05 12.69
N GLY A 243 3.72 20.51 11.89
CA GLY A 243 2.33 20.93 11.83
C GLY A 243 1.44 19.79 11.36
N SER A 244 0.19 19.79 11.81
CA SER A 244 -0.81 18.82 11.40
C SER A 244 -2.13 19.50 11.05
N ALA A 245 -2.87 18.89 10.13
CA ALA A 245 -4.19 19.36 9.71
C ALA A 245 -5.13 18.17 9.49
N VAL A 246 -6.42 18.42 9.66
CA VAL A 246 -7.48 17.46 9.30
C VAL A 246 -8.30 18.07 8.17
N CYS A 247 -8.35 17.39 7.03
CA CYS A 247 -9.13 17.83 5.87
C CYS A 247 -10.25 16.82 5.57
N ALA A 248 -11.41 17.34 5.17
CA ALA A 248 -12.56 16.54 4.74
C ALA A 248 -12.67 16.54 3.22
N PHE A 249 -12.83 15.36 2.62
CA PHE A 249 -12.99 15.19 1.18
C PHE A 249 -14.34 14.55 0.86
N ASP A 250 -15.14 15.22 0.03
CA ASP A 250 -16.40 14.69 -0.46
C ASP A 250 -16.16 13.64 -1.56
N MET A 251 -16.74 12.44 -1.40
CA MET A 251 -16.57 11.34 -2.35
C MET A 251 -17.08 11.66 -3.75
N GLN A 252 -18.09 12.51 -3.89
CA GLN A 252 -18.58 12.96 -5.19
C GLN A 252 -17.60 13.94 -5.83
N GLN A 253 -16.96 14.82 -5.05
CA GLN A 253 -15.90 15.68 -5.56
C GLN A 253 -14.68 14.87 -6.00
N LEU A 254 -14.26 13.88 -5.20
CA LEU A 254 -13.18 12.96 -5.55
C LEU A 254 -13.47 12.22 -6.86
N ALA A 255 -14.69 11.71 -7.05
CA ALA A 255 -15.09 11.05 -8.29
C ALA A 255 -14.98 11.99 -9.51
N ARG A 256 -15.46 13.25 -9.38
CA ARG A 256 -15.39 14.27 -10.45
C ARG A 256 -13.96 14.63 -10.86
N VAL A 257 -12.98 14.56 -9.95
CA VAL A 257 -11.58 14.84 -10.29
C VAL A 257 -11.06 13.89 -11.38
N PHE A 258 -11.50 12.62 -11.37
CA PHE A 258 -11.12 11.62 -12.38
C PHE A 258 -11.83 11.82 -13.73
N GLU A 259 -12.86 12.66 -13.79
CA GLU A 259 -13.55 13.08 -15.01
C GLU A 259 -12.94 14.36 -15.61
N GLY A 260 -12.03 15.03 -14.90
CA GLY A 260 -11.35 16.25 -15.33
C GLY A 260 -10.22 16.04 -16.34
N ARG A 261 -9.43 17.08 -16.60
CA ARG A 261 -8.30 16.98 -17.54
C ARG A 261 -7.14 16.17 -16.98
N PHE A 262 -6.51 15.39 -17.85
CA PHE A 262 -5.27 14.67 -17.53
C PHE A 262 -4.08 15.63 -17.49
N LYS A 263 -2.97 15.19 -16.89
CA LYS A 263 -1.69 15.91 -16.95
C LYS A 263 -0.74 15.17 -17.89
N GLU A 264 -0.02 15.93 -18.70
CA GLU A 264 1.07 15.43 -19.54
C GLU A 264 2.36 16.20 -19.31
N GLN A 265 3.46 15.59 -19.70
CA GLN A 265 4.77 16.20 -19.80
C GLN A 265 5.24 15.98 -21.24
N LYS A 266 5.34 17.05 -22.04
CA LYS A 266 5.63 16.97 -23.48
C LYS A 266 7.09 16.57 -23.76
N SER A 267 8.00 16.99 -22.90
CA SER A 267 9.39 16.52 -22.86
C SER A 267 9.81 16.23 -21.41
N PRO A 268 10.86 15.43 -21.17
CA PRO A 268 11.34 15.12 -19.81
C PRO A 268 11.66 16.36 -18.96
N GLU A 269 12.03 17.47 -19.60
CA GLU A 269 12.41 18.74 -18.96
C GLU A 269 11.22 19.72 -18.86
N SER A 270 10.11 19.48 -19.57
CA SER A 270 8.98 20.40 -19.59
C SER A 270 8.20 20.36 -18.28
N ILE A 271 7.54 21.47 -17.91
CA ILE A 271 6.56 21.45 -16.82
C ILE A 271 5.36 20.56 -17.17
N TRP A 272 4.65 20.08 -16.15
CA TRP A 272 3.42 19.32 -16.34
C TRP A 272 2.27 20.25 -16.72
N THR A 273 1.63 20.01 -17.86
CA THR A 273 0.51 20.81 -18.38
C THR A 273 -0.76 19.96 -18.50
N PRO A 274 -1.96 20.58 -18.42
CA PRO A 274 -3.19 19.86 -18.68
C PRO A 274 -3.28 19.43 -20.15
N VAL A 275 -3.71 18.19 -20.39
CA VAL A 275 -4.02 17.67 -21.74
C VAL A 275 -5.31 18.34 -22.24
N PRO A 276 -5.33 18.90 -23.46
CA PRO A 276 -6.55 19.38 -24.11
C PRO A 276 -7.56 18.25 -24.32
N ASP A 277 -8.85 18.53 -24.09
CA ASP A 277 -9.90 17.49 -24.17
C ASP A 277 -10.04 16.91 -25.59
N GLU A 278 -9.66 17.65 -26.64
CA GLU A 278 -9.69 17.15 -28.02
C GLU A 278 -8.68 16.02 -28.28
N LEU A 279 -7.62 15.93 -27.47
CA LEU A 279 -6.58 14.91 -27.59
C LEU A 279 -6.88 13.66 -26.75
N VAL A 280 -7.92 13.70 -25.89
CA VAL A 280 -8.31 12.55 -25.07
C VAL A 280 -9.03 11.52 -25.94
N PRO A 281 -8.51 10.28 -26.06
CA PRO A 281 -9.15 9.24 -26.86
C PRO A 281 -10.53 8.85 -26.34
N LYS A 282 -11.33 8.23 -27.22
CA LYS A 282 -12.65 7.66 -26.88
C LYS A 282 -12.62 6.14 -27.11
N PRO A 283 -13.16 5.31 -26.20
CA PRO A 283 -13.74 5.67 -24.90
C PRO A 283 -12.70 6.26 -23.93
N ARG A 284 -13.19 7.07 -22.99
CA ARG A 284 -12.39 7.76 -21.96
C ARG A 284 -11.89 6.79 -20.90
#